data_AF-A0A973NM34-F1
#
_entry.id   AF-A0A973NM34-F1
#
_cell.length_a   1.000
_cell.length_b   1.000
_cell.length_c   1.000
_cell.angle_alpha   90.00
_cell.angle_beta   90.00
_cell.angle_gamma   90.00
#
_symmetry.space_group_name_H-M   'P 1'
#
loop_
_entity.id
_entity.type
_entity.pdbx_description
1 polymer ?
#
loop_
_entity_poly.entity_id
_entity_poly.type
_entity_poly.pdbx_seq_one_letter_code
_entity_poly.pdbx_strand_id
1 'polypeptide(L)'
;MSWGPFRDGFLPWAGLALGTAGFFLAHQIGTDAIFQDCRASPLIVILAVLIGLAVIGAGAFGSWRAYGAETETPARRLVSIVSLLASALYAIGIILPFIAALVIPRCWA
;
A
#
# COMPACT_ATOMS: atom_id res chain seq x y z
N MET A 1 -14.08 -20.42 11.02
CA MET A 1 -12.98 -20.08 11.96
C MET A 1 -13.13 -18.62 12.35
N SER A 2 -13.62 -18.34 13.57
CA SER A 2 -13.60 -16.99 14.15
C SER A 2 -12.18 -16.71 14.63
N TRP A 3 -11.63 -15.54 14.28
CA TRP A 3 -10.27 -15.18 14.61
C TRP A 3 -10.21 -14.12 15.70
N GLY A 4 -11.06 -14.23 16.71
CA GLY A 4 -11.06 -13.33 17.86
C GLY A 4 -11.56 -11.91 17.54
N PRO A 5 -12.17 -11.22 18.52
CA PRO A 5 -12.93 -9.99 18.29
C PRO A 5 -12.09 -8.82 17.75
N PHE A 6 -10.81 -8.73 18.15
CA PHE A 6 -9.91 -7.67 17.70
C PHE A 6 -9.56 -7.76 16.21
N ARG A 7 -9.24 -8.97 15.73
CA ARG A 7 -8.87 -9.18 14.34
C ARG A 7 -10.08 -9.01 13.42
N ASP A 8 -11.22 -9.53 13.85
CA ASP A 8 -12.47 -9.42 13.09
C ASP A 8 -12.84 -7.93 12.93
N GLY A 9 -12.75 -7.13 14.00
CA GLY A 9 -12.97 -5.67 13.94
C GLY A 9 -12.00 -4.90 13.03
N PHE A 10 -10.73 -5.33 12.96
CA PHE A 10 -9.69 -4.65 12.19
C PHE A 10 -9.73 -4.94 10.68
N LEU A 11 -10.17 -6.14 10.28
CA LEU A 11 -10.11 -6.59 8.87
C LEU A 11 -10.70 -5.61 7.83
N PRO A 12 -11.86 -4.96 8.05
CA PRO A 12 -12.40 -3.96 7.12
C PRO A 12 -11.42 -2.80 6.85
N TRP A 13 -10.66 -2.40 7.87
CA TRP A 13 -9.73 -1.26 7.86
C TRP A 13 -8.32 -1.63 7.39
N ALA A 14 -8.04 -2.92 7.20
CA ALA A 14 -6.70 -3.41 6.89
C ALA A 14 -6.12 -2.73 5.63
N GLY A 15 -6.92 -2.53 4.59
CA GLY A 15 -6.52 -1.83 3.38
C GLY A 15 -6.13 -0.37 3.61
N LEU A 16 -6.83 0.36 4.48
CA LEU A 16 -6.45 1.74 4.83
C LEU A 16 -5.16 1.78 5.66
N ALA A 17 -5.09 0.98 6.72
CA ALA A 17 -3.99 1.00 7.66
C ALA A 17 -2.68 0.51 7.02
N LEU A 18 -2.71 -0.69 6.43
CA LEU A 18 -1.55 -1.24 5.73
C LEU A 18 -1.30 -0.48 4.42
N GLY A 19 -2.35 0.03 3.76
CA GLY A 19 -2.19 0.88 2.58
C GLY A 19 -1.35 2.12 2.86
N THR A 20 -1.68 2.84 3.93
CA THR A 20 -0.93 4.01 4.40
C THR A 20 0.50 3.65 4.78
N ALA A 21 0.70 2.55 5.52
CA ALA A 21 2.04 2.12 5.93
C ALA A 21 2.92 1.72 4.74
N GLY A 22 2.37 0.96 3.78
CA GLY A 22 3.06 0.56 2.56
C GLY A 22 3.40 1.74 1.66
N PHE A 23 2.47 2.69 1.52
CA PHE A 23 2.70 3.95 0.81
C PHE A 23 3.83 4.78 1.44
N PHE A 24 3.76 5.00 2.76
CA PHE A 24 4.78 5.77 3.48
C PHE A 24 6.17 5.13 3.37
N LEU A 25 6.26 3.81 3.54
CA LEU A 25 7.51 3.06 3.40
C LEU A 25 8.11 3.22 2.00
N ALA A 26 7.29 3.08 0.95
CA ALA A 26 7.75 3.24 -0.42
C ALA A 26 8.16 4.68 -0.76
N HIS A 27 7.49 5.69 -0.19
CA HIS A 27 7.86 7.09 -0.41
C HIS A 27 9.14 7.51 0.32
N GLN A 28 9.22 7.23 1.62
CA GLN A 28 10.34 7.68 2.45
C GLN A 28 11.65 6.98 2.07
N ILE A 29 11.61 5.69 1.76
CA ILE A 29 12.81 4.90 1.44
C ILE A 29 13.08 4.89 -0.06
N GLY A 30 12.03 4.86 -0.88
CA GLY A 30 12.13 4.73 -2.33
C GLY A 30 12.36 6.09 -2.99
N THR A 31 11.29 6.82 -3.24
CA THR A 31 11.35 7.96 -4.17
C THR A 31 12.16 9.14 -3.67
N ASP A 32 12.02 9.54 -2.41
CA ASP A 32 12.71 10.73 -1.90
C ASP A 32 14.24 10.52 -1.84
N ALA A 33 14.68 9.31 -1.52
CA ALA A 33 16.10 8.98 -1.43
C ALA A 33 16.85 9.07 -2.77
N ILE A 34 16.19 8.77 -3.91
CA ILE A 34 16.85 8.75 -5.23
C ILE A 34 17.03 10.15 -5.79
N PHE A 35 16.10 11.05 -5.50
CA PHE A 35 16.18 12.43 -5.96
C PHE A 35 17.13 13.27 -5.10
N GLN A 36 17.45 12.82 -3.88
CA GLN A 36 18.37 13.51 -2.98
C GLN A 36 19.79 12.92 -2.97
N ASP A 37 19.97 11.63 -3.26
CA ASP A 37 21.29 10.98 -3.30
C ASP A 37 21.57 10.32 -4.65
N CYS A 38 22.45 10.94 -5.43
CA CYS A 38 22.90 10.43 -6.74
C CYS A 38 23.66 9.09 -6.66
N ARG A 39 24.10 8.68 -5.46
CA ARG A 39 24.82 7.40 -5.24
C ARG A 39 23.89 6.27 -4.81
N ALA A 40 22.61 6.55 -4.57
CA ALA A 40 21.65 5.55 -4.15
C ALA A 40 21.48 4.46 -5.22
N SER A 41 21.62 3.20 -4.80
CA SER A 41 21.46 2.05 -5.69
C SER A 41 20.01 1.95 -6.21
N PRO A 42 19.79 1.68 -7.52
CA PRO A 42 18.46 1.38 -8.06
C PRO A 42 17.73 0.27 -7.31
N LEU A 43 18.49 -0.67 -6.74
CA LEU A 43 17.96 -1.84 -6.09
C LEU A 43 17.13 -1.48 -4.85
N ILE A 44 17.54 -0.47 -4.07
CA ILE A 44 16.83 -0.06 -2.86
C ILE A 44 15.42 0.43 -3.19
N VAL A 45 15.29 1.15 -4.30
CA VAL A 45 14.01 1.66 -4.83
C VAL A 45 13.08 0.52 -5.21
N ILE A 46 13.61 -0.42 -6.00
CA ILE A 46 12.85 -1.58 -6.47
C ILE A 46 12.37 -2.37 -5.26
N LEU A 47 13.24 -2.61 -4.28
CA LEU A 47 12.87 -3.30 -3.05
C LEU A 47 11.83 -2.52 -2.23
N ALA A 48 11.97 -1.20 -2.05
CA ALA A 48 11.01 -0.37 -1.32
C ALA A 48 9.63 -0.39 -1.98
N VAL A 49 9.57 -0.32 -3.32
CA VAL A 49 8.33 -0.42 -4.10
C VAL A 49 7.70 -1.80 -3.96
N LEU A 50 8.47 -2.87 -4.12
CA LEU A 50 7.97 -4.24 -3.99
C LEU A 50 7.43 -4.51 -2.58
N ILE A 51 8.14 -4.07 -1.55
CA ILE A 51 7.70 -4.20 -0.15
C ILE A 51 6.44 -3.37 0.08
N GLY A 52 6.41 -2.11 -0.36
CA GLY A 52 5.24 -1.25 -0.22
C GLY A 52 3.99 -1.83 -0.89
N LEU A 53 4.12 -2.33 -2.11
CA LEU A 53 3.03 -3.00 -2.83
C LEU A 53 2.60 -4.30 -2.16
N ALA A 54 3.54 -5.08 -1.61
CA ALA A 54 3.21 -6.29 -0.85
C ALA A 54 2.40 -5.97 0.41
N VAL A 55 2.76 -4.91 1.13
CA VAL A 55 2.04 -4.44 2.33
C VAL A 55 0.63 -3.95 1.96
N ILE A 56 0.50 -3.14 0.91
CA ILE A 56 -0.82 -2.71 0.38
C ILE A 56 -1.65 -3.93 -0.01
N GLY A 57 -1.05 -4.88 -0.73
CA GLY A 57 -1.71 -6.12 -1.17
C GLY A 57 -2.24 -6.95 0.00
N ALA A 58 -1.46 -7.07 1.07
CA ALA A 58 -1.89 -7.74 2.31
C ALA A 58 -3.08 -7.01 2.97
N GLY A 59 -3.06 -5.67 3.01
CA GLY A 59 -4.18 -4.85 3.49
C GLY A 59 -5.44 -5.02 2.66
N ALA A 60 -5.31 -4.86 1.34
CA ALA A 60 -6.40 -5.03 0.39
C ALA A 60 -7.03 -6.42 0.51
N PHE A 61 -6.21 -7.47 0.66
CA PHE A 61 -6.70 -8.83 0.86
C PHE A 61 -7.50 -8.98 2.16
N GLY A 62 -7.07 -8.34 3.25
CA GLY A 62 -7.83 -8.27 4.49
C GLY A 62 -9.21 -7.63 4.32
N SER A 63 -9.25 -6.45 3.69
CA SER A 63 -10.52 -5.75 3.39
C SER A 63 -11.41 -6.53 2.41
N TRP A 64 -10.82 -7.21 1.42
CA TRP A 64 -11.56 -8.08 0.48
C TRP A 64 -12.24 -9.25 1.19
N ARG A 65 -11.52 -9.91 2.10
CA ARG A 65 -12.07 -10.98 2.94
C ARG A 65 -13.24 -10.50 3.80
N ALA A 66 -13.14 -9.29 4.36
CA ALA A 66 -14.21 -8.68 5.14
C ALA A 66 -15.43 -8.32 4.27
N TYR A 67 -15.21 -7.79 3.07
CA TYR A 67 -16.27 -7.47 2.12
C TYR A 67 -17.09 -8.71 1.71
N GLY A 68 -16.41 -9.82 1.43
CA GLY A 68 -17.04 -11.08 0.99
C GLY A 68 -17.73 -11.89 2.08
N ALA A 69 -17.68 -11.47 3.35
CA ALA A 69 -18.32 -12.20 4.44
C ALA A 69 -19.83 -11.94 4.48
N GLU A 70 -20.64 -13.01 4.45
CA GLU A 70 -22.11 -12.93 4.37
C GLU A 70 -22.76 -12.31 5.62
N THR A 71 -22.14 -12.50 6.79
CA THR A 71 -22.66 -12.04 8.09
C THR A 71 -22.22 -10.62 8.47
N GLU A 72 -21.57 -9.88 7.57
CA GLU A 72 -21.07 -8.55 7.87
C GLU A 72 -22.15 -7.45 7.81
N THR A 73 -21.99 -6.44 8.66
CA THR A 73 -22.91 -5.31 8.69
C THR A 73 -22.73 -4.41 7.46
N PRO A 74 -23.79 -3.73 6.98
CA PRO A 74 -23.69 -2.82 5.84
C PRO A 74 -22.60 -1.75 6.00
N ALA A 75 -22.45 -1.20 7.21
CA ALA A 75 -21.43 -0.21 7.52
C ALA A 75 -20.00 -0.77 7.36
N ARG A 76 -19.73 -1.98 7.86
CA ARG A 76 -18.40 -2.61 7.74
C ARG A 76 -18.07 -3.02 6.30
N ARG A 77 -19.07 -3.40 5.50
CA ARG A 77 -18.89 -3.61 4.06
C ARG A 77 -18.52 -2.32 3.33
N LEU A 78 -19.17 -1.20 3.64
CA LEU A 78 -18.82 0.10 3.08
C LEU A 78 -17.36 0.47 3.41
N VAL A 79 -16.95 0.33 4.68
CA VAL A 79 -15.55 0.56 5.09
C VAL A 79 -14.58 -0.33 4.33
N SER A 80 -14.95 -1.60 4.09
CA SER A 80 -14.12 -2.54 3.32
C SER A 80 -13.96 -2.08 1.87
N ILE A 81 -15.02 -1.63 1.21
CA ILE A 81 -14.97 -1.07 -0.15
C ILE A 81 -14.09 0.18 -0.19
N VAL A 82 -14.30 1.12 0.73
CA VAL A 82 -13.49 2.35 0.82
C VAL A 82 -12.02 1.99 1.01
N SER A 83 -11.71 1.00 1.84
CA SER A 83 -10.35 0.54 2.08
C SER A 83 -9.71 -0.12 0.86
N LEU A 84 -10.49 -0.86 0.07
CA LEU A 84 -10.03 -1.41 -1.22
C LEU A 84 -9.73 -0.32 -2.24
N LEU A 85 -10.61 0.68 -2.36
CA LEU A 85 -10.41 1.83 -3.24
C LEU A 85 -9.17 2.65 -2.81
N ALA A 86 -9.02 2.89 -1.51
CA ALA A 86 -7.83 3.53 -0.96
C ALA A 86 -6.55 2.73 -1.28
N SER A 87 -6.59 1.40 -1.11
CA SER A 87 -5.46 0.52 -1.47
C SER A 87 -5.08 0.65 -2.94
N ALA A 88 -6.06 0.73 -3.84
CA ALA A 88 -5.80 0.96 -5.25
C ALA A 88 -5.15 2.32 -5.51
N LEU A 89 -5.61 3.37 -4.84
CA LEU A 89 -5.00 4.71 -4.92
C LEU A 89 -3.56 4.71 -4.40
N TYR A 90 -3.28 4.05 -3.27
CA TYR A 90 -1.92 3.91 -2.75
C TYR A 90 -1.00 3.16 -3.73
N ALA A 91 -1.49 2.07 -4.34
CA ALA A 91 -0.73 1.32 -5.32
C ALA A 91 -0.37 2.19 -6.54
N ILE A 92 -1.33 2.96 -7.06
CA ILE A 92 -1.08 3.94 -8.13
C ILE A 92 -0.05 4.98 -7.67
N GLY A 93 -0.17 5.48 -6.45
CA GLY A 93 0.74 6.45 -5.84
C GLY A 93 2.17 5.93 -5.64
N ILE A 94 2.38 4.62 -5.60
CA ILE A 94 3.73 4.00 -5.61
C ILE A 94 4.23 3.77 -7.04
N ILE A 95 3.37 3.24 -7.92
CA ILE A 95 3.76 2.81 -9.27
C ILE A 95 4.13 4.00 -10.15
N LEU A 96 3.34 5.08 -10.13
CA LEU A 96 3.61 6.23 -11.02
C LEU A 96 4.96 6.90 -10.71
N PRO A 97 5.29 7.24 -9.45
CA PRO A 97 6.60 7.81 -9.13
C PRO A 97 7.75 6.83 -9.38
N PHE A 98 7.53 5.52 -9.20
CA PHE A 98 8.51 4.51 -9.55
C PHE A 98 8.81 4.48 -11.06
N ILE A 99 7.79 4.50 -11.90
CA ILE A 99 7.96 4.61 -13.37
C ILE A 99 8.70 5.90 -13.71
N ALA A 100 8.33 7.03 -13.09
CA ALA A 100 9.02 8.29 -13.30
C ALA A 100 10.51 8.19 -12.93
N ALA A 101 10.86 7.52 -11.83
CA ALA A 101 12.25 7.30 -11.41
C ALA A 101 13.07 6.38 -12.33
N LEU A 102 12.41 5.60 -13.20
CA LEU A 102 13.09 4.81 -14.24
C LEU A 102 13.29 5.59 -15.54
N VAL A 103 12.43 6.58 -15.82
CA VAL A 103 12.46 7.37 -17.05
C VAL A 103 13.33 8.63 -16.90
N ILE A 104 13.21 9.31 -15.76
CA ILE A 104 13.92 10.56 -15.50
C ILE A 104 15.35 10.21 -15.07
N PRO A 105 16.38 10.69 -15.79
CA PRO A 105 17.76 10.45 -15.41
C PRO A 105 18.04 11.02 -14.02
N ARG A 106 18.76 10.25 -13.22
CA ARG A 106 19.19 10.69 -11.89
C ARG A 106 20.16 11.85 -12.08
N CYS A 107 19.89 12.96 -11.39
CA CYS A 107 20.81 14.09 -11.29
C CYS A 107 21.14 14.78 -12.62
N TRP A 108 20.12 15.31 -13.31
CA TRP A 108 20.27 16.32 -14.38
C TRP A 108 20.44 17.75 -13.81
N ALA A 109 21.30 17.90 -12.80
CA ALA A 109 21.72 19.19 -12.24
C ALA A 109 23.24 19.19 -12.05
#